data_AF-A0A061AZD2-F1
#
_entry.id   AF-A0A061AZD2-F1
#
_cell.length_a   1.000
_cell.length_b   1.000
_cell.length_c   1.000
_cell.angle_alpha   90.00
_cell.angle_beta   90.00
_cell.angle_gamma   90.00
#
_symmetry.space_group_name_H-M   'P 1'
#
loop_
_entity.id
_entity.type
_entity.pdbx_description
1 polymer ?
#
loop_
_entity_poly.entity_id
_entity_poly.type
_entity_poly.pdbx_seq_one_letter_code
_entity_poly.pdbx_strand_id
1 'polypeptide(L)'
;MPSTASTSSHDPAPAPPPPDERIPLSSVPDVTKLFPPLIQDAIEDELDRNGDSAYYDEFEQLYWMYSGWDEERESFEREWDPLMIRMRDYNRKHLLVMNTGNVKARARLADEDAALEPILAQMNLRRKGPAGLAILRQRHFARHSVLDPQRRLMSLPSIRSRRAKWTQVAEAIRSCVHGLIDRSVLGL
;
A
#
# COMPACT_ATOMS: atom_id res chain seq x y z
N MET A 1 -34.04 -24.56 61.59
CA MET A 1 -33.10 -24.46 60.46
C MET A 1 -33.48 -23.23 59.66
N PRO A 2 -32.67 -22.16 59.59
CA PRO A 2 -32.94 -21.06 58.67
C PRO A 2 -32.21 -21.29 57.34
N SER A 3 -32.93 -21.13 56.24
CA SER A 3 -32.43 -21.22 54.87
C SER A 3 -31.43 -20.09 54.59
N THR A 4 -30.26 -20.46 54.07
CA THR A 4 -29.28 -19.52 53.50
C THR A 4 -29.78 -19.05 52.13
N ALA A 5 -30.03 -17.75 51.99
CA ALA A 5 -30.25 -17.13 50.69
C ALA A 5 -28.93 -17.11 49.91
N SER A 6 -28.93 -17.78 48.75
CA SER A 6 -27.82 -17.74 47.79
C SER A 6 -27.84 -16.40 47.07
N THR A 7 -26.91 -15.51 47.42
CA THR A 7 -26.68 -14.28 46.66
C THR A 7 -25.95 -14.64 45.37
N SER A 8 -26.64 -14.53 44.25
CA SER A 8 -26.09 -14.66 42.90
C SER A 8 -25.01 -13.60 42.68
N SER A 9 -23.75 -14.00 42.54
CA SER A 9 -22.67 -13.12 42.08
C SER A 9 -22.85 -12.87 40.59
N HIS A 10 -23.35 -11.70 40.23
CA HIS A 10 -23.26 -11.21 38.86
C HIS A 10 -21.83 -10.71 38.67
N ASP A 11 -21.04 -11.39 37.84
CA ASP A 11 -19.76 -10.87 37.41
C ASP A 11 -19.99 -9.48 36.79
N PRO A 12 -19.22 -8.45 37.15
CA PRO A 12 -19.37 -7.14 36.56
C PRO A 12 -19.16 -7.24 35.06
N ALA A 13 -20.08 -6.65 34.29
CA ALA A 13 -19.98 -6.59 32.84
C ALA A 13 -18.60 -6.06 32.43
N PRO A 14 -17.93 -6.67 31.43
CA PRO A 14 -16.62 -6.22 30.99
C PRO A 14 -16.68 -4.73 30.63
N ALA A 15 -15.73 -3.96 31.16
CA ALA A 15 -15.63 -2.54 30.88
C ALA A 15 -15.55 -2.31 29.36
N PRO A 16 -16.21 -1.27 28.84
CA PRO A 16 -16.08 -0.93 27.42
C PRO A 16 -14.60 -0.70 27.08
N PRO A 17 -14.15 -1.09 25.88
CA PRO A 17 -12.78 -0.85 25.46
C PRO A 17 -12.47 0.65 25.56
N PRO A 18 -11.22 1.02 25.91
CA PRO A 18 -10.83 2.40 25.96
C PRO A 18 -11.08 3.07 24.59
N PRO A 19 -11.46 4.36 24.59
CA PRO A 19 -11.68 5.09 23.34
C PRO A 19 -10.41 5.07 22.49
N ASP A 20 -10.58 4.88 21.18
CA ASP A 20 -9.48 4.95 20.23
C ASP A 20 -8.99 6.40 20.15
N GLU A 21 -7.80 6.69 20.68
CA GLU A 21 -7.21 8.03 20.72
C GLU A 21 -6.66 8.49 19.36
N ARG A 22 -6.71 7.63 18.34
CA ARG A 22 -6.17 7.90 17.00
C ARG A 22 -7.08 8.81 16.18
N ILE A 23 -6.48 9.54 15.25
CA ILE A 23 -7.20 10.44 14.35
C ILE A 23 -7.97 9.60 13.32
N PRO A 24 -9.29 9.72 13.19
CA PRO A 24 -10.03 8.92 12.22
C PRO A 24 -9.70 9.35 10.79
N LEU A 25 -9.40 8.42 9.90
CA LEU A 25 -9.14 8.70 8.47
C LEU A 25 -10.32 9.41 7.80
N SER A 26 -11.55 9.17 8.27
CA SER A 26 -12.75 9.86 7.80
C SER A 26 -12.76 11.37 8.08
N SER A 27 -11.92 11.86 9.00
CA SER A 27 -11.73 13.29 9.24
C SER A 27 -10.74 13.95 8.27
N VAL A 28 -9.98 13.16 7.50
CA VAL A 28 -9.03 13.68 6.51
C VAL A 28 -9.78 14.08 5.25
N PRO A 29 -9.71 15.36 4.82
CA PRO A 29 -10.49 15.85 3.69
C PRO A 29 -10.07 15.27 2.34
N ASP A 30 -8.79 14.93 2.19
CA ASP A 30 -8.27 14.23 1.00
C ASP A 30 -7.22 13.19 1.42
N VAL A 31 -7.68 11.95 1.56
CA VAL A 31 -6.83 10.82 1.96
C VAL A 31 -5.71 10.52 0.98
N THR A 32 -5.83 10.91 -0.30
CA THR A 32 -4.79 10.69 -1.32
C THR A 32 -3.59 11.63 -1.14
N LYS A 33 -3.76 12.71 -0.36
CA LYS A 33 -2.71 13.68 -0.04
C LYS A 33 -2.21 13.56 1.39
N LEU A 34 -2.66 12.56 2.13
CA LEU A 34 -2.30 12.38 3.53
C LEU A 34 -0.79 12.21 3.72
N PHE A 35 -0.15 11.49 2.80
CA PHE A 35 1.27 11.18 2.89
C PHE A 35 2.11 12.06 1.96
N PRO A 36 3.33 12.44 2.38
CA PRO A 36 4.26 13.11 1.48
C PRO A 36 4.68 12.18 0.33
N PRO A 37 5.09 12.71 -0.83
CA PRO A 37 5.43 11.91 -2.02
C PRO A 37 6.42 10.78 -1.74
N LEU A 38 7.41 11.01 -0.88
CA LEU A 38 8.40 9.99 -0.50
C LEU A 38 7.77 8.71 0.08
N ILE A 39 6.73 8.87 0.91
CA ILE A 39 6.03 7.74 1.52
C ILE A 39 5.11 7.08 0.49
N GLN A 40 4.46 7.86 -0.37
CA GLN A 40 3.63 7.35 -1.45
C GLN A 40 4.42 6.48 -2.44
N ASP A 41 5.60 6.95 -2.87
CA ASP A 41 6.51 6.20 -3.74
C ASP A 41 6.96 4.90 -3.08
N ALA A 42 7.30 4.96 -1.78
CA ALA A 42 7.72 3.77 -1.03
C ALA A 42 6.57 2.75 -0.88
N ILE A 43 5.33 3.22 -0.71
CA ILE A 43 4.16 2.34 -0.65
C ILE A 43 3.96 1.65 -2.01
N GLU A 44 4.05 2.39 -3.11
CA GLU A 44 3.95 1.85 -4.47
C GLU A 44 4.99 0.76 -4.72
N ASP A 45 6.26 1.08 -4.48
CA ASP A 45 7.40 0.17 -4.66
C ASP A 45 7.24 -1.12 -3.84
N GLU A 46 6.72 -1.04 -2.61
CA GLU A 46 6.51 -2.22 -1.77
C GLU A 46 5.30 -3.05 -2.20
N LEU A 47 4.23 -2.41 -2.69
CA LEU A 47 3.04 -3.11 -3.17
C LEU A 47 3.35 -3.97 -4.39
N ASP A 48 4.25 -3.51 -5.26
CA ASP A 48 4.66 -4.20 -6.49
C ASP A 48 5.56 -5.43 -6.23
N ARG A 49 6.13 -5.57 -5.03
CA ARG A 49 7.08 -6.65 -4.70
C ARG A 49 6.47 -7.96 -4.21
N ASN A 50 5.15 -8.10 -4.25
CA ASN A 50 4.44 -9.39 -4.28
C ASN A 50 5.03 -10.56 -3.46
N GLY A 51 5.41 -10.38 -2.19
CA GLY A 51 6.09 -11.48 -1.47
C GLY A 51 7.22 -11.01 -0.57
N ASP A 52 8.00 -10.09 -1.11
CA ASP A 52 9.29 -9.70 -0.52
C ASP A 52 9.23 -8.32 0.13
N SER A 53 8.03 -7.92 0.58
CA SER A 53 7.85 -6.63 1.22
C SER A 53 8.46 -6.63 2.62
N ALA A 54 9.27 -5.60 2.90
CA ALA A 54 10.02 -5.51 4.14
C ALA A 54 9.21 -4.91 5.30
N TYR A 55 8.15 -4.15 4.97
CA TYR A 55 7.32 -3.33 5.87
C TYR A 55 8.12 -2.42 6.83
N TYR A 56 7.92 -1.11 6.76
CA TYR A 56 8.82 -0.16 7.43
C TYR A 56 8.32 0.33 8.78
N ASP A 57 9.24 0.76 9.63
CA ASP A 57 8.91 1.39 10.91
C ASP A 57 8.11 2.68 10.71
N GLU A 58 8.42 3.49 9.69
CA GLU A 58 7.66 4.71 9.38
C GLU A 58 6.22 4.40 8.95
N PHE A 59 5.99 3.26 8.31
CA PHE A 59 4.66 2.77 7.94
C PHE A 59 3.84 2.37 9.18
N GLU A 60 4.45 1.66 10.14
CA GLU A 60 3.77 1.29 11.38
C GLU A 60 3.47 2.52 12.27
N GLN A 61 4.37 3.52 12.29
CA GLN A 61 4.12 4.78 12.99
C GLN A 61 2.88 5.51 12.42
N LEU A 62 2.76 5.57 11.09
CA LEU A 62 1.57 6.15 10.44
C LEU A 62 0.31 5.38 10.84
N TYR A 63 0.38 4.04 10.88
CA TYR A 63 -0.75 3.21 11.31
C TYR A 63 -1.22 3.52 12.73
N TRP A 64 -0.31 3.80 13.65
CA TRP A 64 -0.64 4.16 15.02
C TRP A 64 -1.19 5.58 15.17
N MET A 65 -1.00 6.46 14.19
CA MET A 65 -1.50 7.83 14.26
C MET A 65 -2.97 7.94 13.85
N TYR A 66 -3.45 7.05 12.98
CA TYR A 66 -4.82 7.09 12.45
C TYR A 66 -5.63 5.82 12.76
N SER A 67 -6.96 5.95 12.77
CA SER A 67 -7.92 4.85 12.81
C SER A 67 -8.71 4.78 11.50
N GLY A 68 -9.42 3.68 11.25
CA GLY A 68 -10.23 3.52 10.02
C GLY A 68 -9.50 2.83 8.85
N TRP A 69 -8.36 2.17 9.11
CA TRP A 69 -7.52 1.58 8.06
C TRP A 69 -8.16 0.38 7.37
N ASP A 70 -8.85 -0.47 8.13
CA ASP A 70 -9.48 -1.67 7.61
C ASP A 70 -10.68 -1.29 6.73
N GLU A 71 -11.45 -0.28 7.13
CA GLU A 71 -12.56 0.27 6.36
C GLU A 71 -12.08 0.88 5.04
N GLU A 72 -10.97 1.62 5.05
CA GLU A 72 -10.39 2.19 3.82
C GLU A 72 -9.83 1.09 2.90
N ARG A 73 -9.19 0.06 3.46
CA ARG A 73 -8.75 -1.12 2.68
C ARG A 73 -9.94 -1.80 2.01
N GLU A 74 -10.97 -2.12 2.78
CA GLU A 74 -12.15 -2.83 2.28
C GLU A 74 -12.90 -2.01 1.24
N SER A 75 -13.00 -0.70 1.44
CA SER A 75 -13.54 0.25 0.46
C SER A 75 -12.75 0.20 -0.86
N PHE A 76 -11.43 0.27 -0.77
CA PHE A 76 -10.54 0.18 -1.93
C PHE A 76 -10.66 -1.17 -2.65
N GLU A 77 -10.58 -2.29 -1.93
CA GLU A 77 -10.64 -3.64 -2.51
C GLU A 77 -11.97 -3.90 -3.22
N ARG A 78 -13.08 -3.41 -2.65
CA ARG A 78 -14.42 -3.48 -3.26
C ARG A 78 -14.50 -2.82 -4.63
N GLU A 79 -13.76 -1.73 -4.83
CA GLU A 79 -13.71 -1.02 -6.12
C GLU A 79 -12.62 -1.58 -7.05
N TRP A 80 -11.48 -1.99 -6.48
CA TRP A 80 -10.30 -2.44 -7.20
C TRP A 80 -10.52 -3.77 -7.92
N ASP A 81 -11.10 -4.76 -7.25
CA ASP A 81 -11.26 -6.09 -7.83
C ASP A 81 -12.14 -6.10 -9.10
N PRO A 82 -13.34 -5.46 -9.11
CA PRO A 82 -14.13 -5.32 -10.32
C PRO A 82 -13.40 -4.54 -11.43
N LEU A 83 -12.65 -3.50 -11.07
CA LEU A 83 -11.86 -2.72 -12.03
C LEU A 83 -10.77 -3.57 -12.69
N MET A 84 -10.08 -4.42 -11.92
CA MET A 84 -9.05 -5.31 -12.45
C MET A 84 -9.62 -6.40 -13.37
N ILE A 85 -10.84 -6.87 -13.10
CA ILE A 85 -11.57 -7.76 -14.03
C ILE A 85 -11.86 -7.02 -15.33
N ARG A 86 -12.42 -5.81 -15.26
CA ARG A 86 -12.72 -4.98 -16.44
C ARG A 86 -11.45 -4.65 -17.25
N MET A 87 -10.34 -4.39 -16.56
CA MET A 87 -9.03 -4.13 -17.19
C MET A 87 -8.50 -5.36 -17.92
N ARG A 88 -8.66 -6.56 -17.33
CA ARG A 88 -8.27 -7.81 -17.99
C ARG A 88 -9.09 -8.07 -19.25
N ASP A 89 -10.39 -7.77 -19.22
CA ASP A 89 -11.27 -7.91 -20.37
C ASP A 89 -10.93 -6.88 -21.47
N TYR A 90 -10.66 -5.63 -21.08
CA TYR A 90 -10.17 -4.59 -21.98
C TYR A 90 -8.86 -5.02 -22.66
N ASN A 91 -7.87 -5.49 -21.91
CA ASN A 91 -6.59 -5.95 -22.45
C ASN A 91 -6.77 -7.11 -23.44
N ARG A 92 -7.69 -8.04 -23.15
CA ARG A 92 -8.03 -9.13 -24.08
C ARG A 92 -8.64 -8.60 -25.38
N LYS A 93 -9.59 -7.66 -25.30
CA LYS A 93 -10.18 -7.01 -26.49
C LYS A 93 -9.12 -6.24 -27.27
N HIS A 94 -8.27 -5.49 -26.58
CA HIS A 94 -7.21 -4.69 -27.19
C HIS A 94 -6.29 -5.55 -28.06
N LEU A 95 -5.81 -6.69 -27.53
CA LEU A 95 -4.99 -7.64 -28.28
C LEU A 95 -5.71 -8.17 -29.54
N LEU A 96 -7.00 -8.50 -29.44
CA LEU A 96 -7.79 -8.99 -30.57
C LEU A 96 -7.99 -7.91 -31.66
N VAL A 97 -8.34 -6.69 -31.24
CA VAL A 97 -8.66 -5.58 -32.13
C VAL A 97 -7.42 -5.06 -32.86
N MET A 98 -6.27 -5.01 -32.19
CA MET A 98 -5.02 -4.59 -32.83
C MET A 98 -4.61 -5.55 -33.96
N ASN A 99 -4.91 -6.85 -33.80
CA ASN A 99 -4.57 -7.89 -34.77
C ASN A 99 -5.53 -8.00 -35.97
N THR A 100 -6.69 -7.33 -35.97
CA THR A 100 -7.77 -7.55 -36.97
C THR A 100 -7.97 -6.40 -37.96
N GLY A 101 -7.28 -5.27 -37.81
CA GLY A 101 -7.41 -4.12 -38.73
C GLY A 101 -8.77 -3.41 -38.71
N ASN A 102 -9.69 -3.81 -37.83
CA ASN A 102 -11.07 -3.30 -37.80
C ASN A 102 -11.15 -1.90 -37.18
N VAL A 103 -11.34 -0.88 -38.03
CA VAL A 103 -11.39 0.54 -37.63
C VAL A 103 -12.53 0.85 -36.65
N LYS A 104 -13.72 0.27 -36.85
CA LYS A 104 -14.87 0.50 -35.93
C LYS A 104 -14.61 -0.11 -34.56
N ALA A 105 -13.96 -1.27 -34.52
CA ALA A 105 -13.58 -1.90 -33.26
C ALA A 105 -12.49 -1.11 -32.52
N ARG A 106 -11.53 -0.52 -33.26
CA ARG A 106 -10.51 0.37 -32.69
C ARG A 106 -11.10 1.65 -32.09
N ALA A 107 -12.08 2.27 -32.77
CA ALA A 107 -12.75 3.45 -32.25
C ALA A 107 -13.48 3.15 -30.92
N ARG A 108 -14.26 2.06 -30.86
CA ARG A 108 -14.93 1.63 -29.62
C ARG A 108 -13.95 1.31 -28.49
N LEU A 109 -12.80 0.73 -28.82
CA LEU A 109 -11.75 0.44 -27.86
C LEU A 109 -11.15 1.73 -27.29
N ALA A 110 -10.94 2.76 -28.12
CA ALA A 110 -10.47 4.06 -27.67
C ALA A 110 -11.48 4.75 -26.73
N ASP A 111 -12.79 4.62 -27.01
CA ASP A 111 -13.83 5.13 -26.11
C ASP A 111 -13.82 4.38 -24.75
N GLU A 112 -13.63 3.05 -24.78
CA GLU A 112 -13.48 2.24 -23.56
C GLU A 112 -12.21 2.63 -22.76
N ASP A 113 -11.09 2.89 -23.43
CA ASP A 113 -9.82 3.33 -22.83
C ASP A 113 -9.98 4.69 -22.15
N ALA A 114 -10.56 5.67 -22.86
CA ALA A 114 -10.82 7.01 -22.33
C ALA A 114 -11.75 7.00 -21.10
N ALA A 115 -12.65 6.02 -20.99
CA ALA A 115 -13.50 5.85 -19.82
C ALA A 115 -12.78 5.14 -18.65
N LEU A 116 -11.77 4.32 -18.92
CA LEU A 116 -11.02 3.54 -17.92
C LEU A 116 -9.86 4.32 -17.30
N GLU A 117 -9.16 5.11 -18.10
CA GLU A 117 -7.97 5.89 -17.70
C GLU A 117 -8.20 6.74 -16.44
N PRO A 118 -9.24 7.58 -16.32
CA PRO A 118 -9.42 8.43 -15.15
C PRO A 118 -9.73 7.63 -13.88
N ILE A 119 -10.45 6.50 -14.03
CA ILE A 119 -10.78 5.61 -12.92
C ILE A 119 -9.50 4.93 -12.42
N LEU A 120 -8.65 4.46 -13.34
CA LEU A 120 -7.35 3.88 -12.99
C LEU A 120 -6.44 4.90 -12.32
N ALA A 121 -6.37 6.12 -12.84
CA ALA A 121 -5.55 7.19 -12.26
C ALA A 121 -5.97 7.46 -10.81
N GLN A 122 -7.28 7.58 -10.56
CA GLN A 122 -7.81 7.78 -9.21
C GLN A 122 -7.51 6.60 -8.28
N MET A 123 -7.72 5.37 -8.76
CA MET A 123 -7.47 4.18 -7.96
C MET A 123 -5.98 3.99 -7.67
N ASN A 124 -5.10 4.31 -8.61
CA ASN A 124 -3.66 4.30 -8.37
C ASN A 124 -3.26 5.35 -7.32
N LEU A 125 -3.86 6.54 -7.31
CA LEU A 125 -3.62 7.52 -6.25
C LEU A 125 -4.07 7.01 -4.87
N ARG A 126 -5.25 6.39 -4.76
CA ARG A 126 -5.71 5.75 -3.51
C ARG A 126 -4.79 4.62 -3.07
N ARG A 127 -4.29 3.83 -4.03
CA ARG A 127 -3.36 2.73 -3.80
C ARG A 127 -2.02 3.20 -3.21
N LYS A 128 -1.55 4.41 -3.50
CA LYS A 128 -0.34 4.99 -2.88
C LYS A 128 -0.59 5.62 -1.51
N GLY A 129 -1.85 5.67 -1.07
CA GLY A 129 -2.31 6.28 0.16
C GLY A 129 -2.64 5.26 1.25
N PRO A 130 -3.61 5.59 2.13
CA PRO A 130 -3.94 4.76 3.28
C PRO A 130 -4.35 3.32 2.96
N ALA A 131 -5.09 3.12 1.86
CA ALA A 131 -5.49 1.79 1.40
C ALA A 131 -4.26 0.90 1.10
N GLY A 132 -3.27 1.42 0.39
CA GLY A 132 -2.04 0.70 0.09
C GLY A 132 -1.26 0.30 1.33
N LEU A 133 -1.14 1.23 2.28
CA LEU A 133 -0.47 0.96 3.55
C LEU A 133 -1.22 -0.13 4.37
N ALA A 134 -2.54 -0.09 4.41
CA ALA A 134 -3.35 -1.13 5.07
C ALA A 134 -3.15 -2.51 4.43
N ILE A 135 -3.07 -2.60 3.09
CA ILE A 135 -2.77 -3.84 2.36
C ILE A 135 -1.36 -4.34 2.72
N LEU A 136 -0.35 -3.46 2.74
CA LEU A 136 1.02 -3.83 3.11
C LEU A 136 1.09 -4.39 4.52
N ARG A 137 0.40 -3.76 5.48
CA ARG A 137 0.37 -4.23 6.87
C ARG A 137 -0.31 -5.59 7.00
N GLN A 138 -1.43 -5.80 6.32
CA GLN A 138 -2.11 -7.09 6.28
C GLN A 138 -1.20 -8.19 5.71
N ARG A 139 -0.52 -7.92 4.58
CA ARG A 139 0.45 -8.84 3.96
C ARG A 139 1.63 -9.15 4.90
N HIS A 140 2.11 -8.16 5.64
CA HIS A 140 3.18 -8.33 6.61
C HIS A 140 2.76 -9.27 7.74
N PHE A 141 1.61 -9.04 8.39
CA PHE A 141 1.16 -9.91 9.48
C PHE A 141 0.71 -11.30 9.03
N ALA A 142 0.33 -11.48 7.76
CA ALA A 142 0.10 -12.81 7.22
C ALA A 142 1.39 -13.67 7.19
N ARG A 143 2.57 -13.03 7.17
CA ARG A 143 3.88 -13.70 7.05
C ARG A 143 4.70 -13.70 8.34
N HIS A 144 4.43 -12.74 9.23
CA HIS A 144 5.17 -12.55 10.46
C HIS A 144 4.23 -12.62 11.65
N SER A 145 4.63 -13.39 12.68
CA SER A 145 3.93 -13.38 13.95
C SER A 145 3.85 -11.97 14.50
N VAL A 146 2.66 -11.56 14.94
CA VAL A 146 2.39 -10.24 15.51
C VAL A 146 3.35 -9.99 16.67
N LEU A 147 4.37 -9.15 16.43
CA LEU A 147 5.38 -8.82 17.43
C LEU A 147 4.75 -7.99 18.55
N ASP A 148 5.26 -8.14 19.78
CA ASP A 148 4.97 -7.25 20.89
C ASP A 148 5.16 -5.76 20.47
N PRO A 149 4.19 -4.86 20.70
CA PRO A 149 4.23 -3.48 20.19
C PRO A 149 5.54 -2.74 20.46
N GLN A 150 6.15 -2.92 21.63
CA GLN A 150 7.41 -2.26 21.99
C GLN A 150 8.61 -2.77 21.17
N ARG A 151 8.64 -4.07 20.85
CA ARG A 151 9.72 -4.69 20.06
C ARG A 151 9.51 -4.52 18.56
N ARG A 152 8.28 -4.24 18.14
CA ARG A 152 7.88 -4.16 16.74
C ARG A 152 8.63 -3.05 16.00
N LEU A 153 8.60 -1.80 16.50
CA LEU A 153 9.25 -0.68 15.81
C LEU A 153 10.77 -0.88 15.66
N MET A 154 11.45 -1.39 16.69
CA MET A 154 12.90 -1.59 16.63
C MET A 154 13.34 -2.68 15.66
N SER A 155 12.44 -3.59 15.29
CA SER A 155 12.72 -4.71 14.38
C SER A 155 12.46 -4.39 12.91
N LEU A 156 11.68 -3.34 12.62
CA LEU A 156 11.32 -2.98 11.26
C LEU A 156 12.44 -2.14 10.63
N PRO A 157 12.73 -2.34 9.34
CA PRO A 157 13.65 -1.49 8.61
C PRO A 157 13.09 -0.06 8.47
N SER A 158 13.97 0.92 8.28
CA SER A 158 13.60 2.30 7.92
C SER A 158 13.76 2.55 6.42
N ILE A 159 12.78 3.26 5.83
CA ILE A 159 12.77 3.71 4.44
C ILE A 159 14.03 4.52 4.14
N ARG A 160 14.39 5.43 5.06
CA ARG A 160 15.56 6.32 4.89
C ARG A 160 16.86 5.53 4.81
N SER A 161 17.01 4.51 5.65
CA SER A 161 18.21 3.67 5.68
C SER A 161 18.45 2.93 4.36
N ARG A 162 17.36 2.55 3.69
CA ARG A 162 17.42 1.80 2.45
C ARG A 162 17.70 2.68 1.24
N ARG A 163 17.11 3.88 1.21
CA ARG A 163 17.42 4.85 0.15
C ARG A 163 18.88 5.23 0.17
N ALA A 164 19.48 5.42 1.36
CA ALA A 164 20.92 5.67 1.50
C ALA A 164 21.78 4.57 0.84
N LYS A 165 21.39 3.31 0.99
CA LYS A 165 22.06 2.17 0.33
C LYS A 165 21.88 2.22 -1.19
N TRP A 166 20.69 2.53 -1.68
CA TRP A 166 20.44 2.66 -3.12
C TRP A 166 21.14 3.86 -3.75
N THR A 167 21.21 5.00 -3.05
CA THR A 167 22.01 6.16 -3.50
C THR A 167 23.50 5.83 -3.51
N GLN A 168 24.01 5.11 -2.52
CA GLN A 168 25.40 4.63 -2.52
C GLN A 168 25.68 3.67 -3.68
N VAL A 169 24.76 2.73 -3.98
CA VAL A 169 24.89 1.83 -5.14
C VAL A 169 24.79 2.60 -6.45
N ALA A 170 23.87 3.56 -6.58
CA ALA A 170 23.73 4.39 -7.77
C ALA A 170 24.94 5.31 -7.98
N GLU A 171 25.52 5.86 -6.91
CA GLU A 171 26.78 6.60 -6.95
C GLU A 171 27.96 5.70 -7.31
N ALA A 172 28.02 4.48 -6.77
CA ALA A 172 29.04 3.49 -7.15
C ALA A 172 28.93 3.10 -8.63
N ILE A 173 27.72 2.91 -9.15
CA ILE A 173 27.49 2.63 -10.57
C ILE A 173 27.85 3.84 -11.43
N ARG A 174 27.44 5.07 -11.05
CA ARG A 174 27.86 6.30 -11.76
C ARG A 174 29.37 6.48 -11.74
N SER A 175 30.03 6.22 -10.62
CA SER A 175 31.48 6.29 -10.48
C SER A 175 32.17 5.24 -11.35
N CYS A 176 31.66 4.02 -11.41
CA CYS A 176 32.14 2.99 -12.33
C CYS A 176 31.95 3.37 -13.80
N VAL A 177 30.80 3.93 -14.16
CA VAL A 177 30.52 4.37 -15.54
C VAL A 177 31.39 5.56 -15.93
N HIS A 178 31.56 6.55 -15.05
CA HIS A 178 32.50 7.65 -15.28
C HIS A 178 33.96 7.18 -15.33
N GLY A 179 34.36 6.23 -14.48
CA GLY A 179 35.70 5.64 -14.51
C GLY A 179 35.98 4.81 -15.77
N LEU A 180 34.95 4.21 -16.38
CA LEU A 180 35.05 3.53 -17.68
C LEU A 180 35.13 4.52 -18.85
N ILE A 181 34.41 5.65 -18.76
CA ILE A 181 34.44 6.70 -19.78
C ILE A 181 35.77 7.49 -19.72
N ASP A 182 36.28 7.82 -18.53
CA ASP A 182 37.56 8.52 -18.37
C ASP A 182 38.76 7.63 -18.75
N ARG A 183 38.69 6.31 -18.54
CA ARG A 183 39.70 5.37 -19.06
C ARG A 183 39.71 5.26 -20.58
N SER A 184 38.59 5.57 -21.23
CA SER A 184 38.51 5.56 -22.71
C SER A 184 39.13 6.81 -23.34
N VAL A 185 39.39 7.87 -22.55
CA VAL A 185 39.97 9.14 -23.02
C VAL A 185 41.47 9.26 -22.73
N LEU A 186 42.05 8.37 -21.89
CA LEU A 186 43.48 8.39 -21.51
C LEU A 186 44.30 7.16 -21.90
N GLY A 187 43.90 6.46 -22.97
CA GLY A 187 44.83 5.64 -23.76
C GLY A 187 44.75 4.14 -23.57
N LEU A 188 44.31 3.46 -24.63
CA LEU A 188 45.06 2.46 -25.38
C LEU A 188 44.51 2.39 -26.80
#